data_AF-A0A323UPD6-F1
#
_entry.id   AF-A0A323UPD6-F1
#
_cell.length_a   1.000
_cell.length_b   1.000
_cell.length_c   1.000
_cell.angle_alpha   90.00
_cell.angle_beta   90.00
_cell.angle_gamma   90.00
#
_symmetry.space_group_name_H-M   'P 1'
#
loop_
_entity.id
_entity.type
_entity.pdbx_description
1 polymer ?
#
loop_
_entity_poly.entity_id
_entity_poly.type
_entity_poly.pdbx_seq_one_letter_code
_entity_poly.pdbx_strand_id
1 'polypeptide(L)'
;MTLCRAKPELLDLGAPLPIARKVVAERKPLRIIALGSSSTSGYGASNPAFAYPTQLRIGLEKALPGIDIDVINRGIGGQDVEEMAARMRTEMQDNPASLVVWQTGTNAAIRHMPLDKFD
;
A
#
# COMPACT_ATOMS: atom_id res chain seq x y z
N MET A 1 25.30 8.05 8.04
CA MET A 1 23.87 8.30 8.29
C MET A 1 23.32 7.14 9.10
N THR A 2 22.88 7.38 10.33
CA THR A 2 22.23 6.35 11.14
C THR A 2 20.81 6.19 10.61
N LEU A 3 20.48 5.01 10.08
CA LEU A 3 19.11 4.71 9.66
C LEU A 3 18.19 4.80 10.89
N CYS A 4 17.10 5.56 10.80
CA CYS A 4 16.00 5.48 11.76
C CYS A 4 15.37 4.09 11.63
N ARG A 5 15.87 3.11 12.39
CA ARG A 5 15.27 1.78 12.45
C ARG A 5 14.00 1.85 13.30
N ALA A 6 12.89 1.38 12.75
CA ALA A 6 11.71 1.12 13.55
C ALA A 6 12.02 0.07 14.62
N LYS A 7 11.32 0.14 15.75
CA LYS A 7 11.42 -0.90 16.77
C LYS A 7 10.92 -2.23 16.19
N PRO A 8 11.54 -3.39 16.50
CA PRO A 8 11.16 -4.67 15.90
C PRO A 8 9.68 -5.02 16.05
N GLU A 9 9.05 -4.62 17.14
CA GLU A 9 7.64 -4.89 17.41
C GLU A 9 6.71 -4.17 16.42
N LEU A 10 7.15 -3.04 15.86
CA LEU A 10 6.41 -2.30 14.82
C LEU A 10 6.59 -2.90 13.42
N LEU A 11 7.48 -3.89 13.26
CA LEU A 11 7.70 -4.61 12.01
C LEU A 11 6.87 -5.90 11.94
N ASP A 12 6.24 -6.30 13.05
CA ASP A 12 5.26 -7.38 13.03
C ASP A 12 3.95 -6.87 12.45
N LEU A 13 3.52 -7.47 11.34
CA LEU A 13 2.26 -7.13 10.68
C LEU A 13 1.04 -7.61 11.47
N GLY A 14 1.22 -8.47 12.49
CA GLY A 14 0.13 -9.06 13.26
C GLY A 14 -0.74 -10.06 12.49
N ALA A 15 -0.54 -10.17 11.17
CA ALA A 15 -1.21 -11.11 10.29
C ALA A 15 -0.26 -11.63 9.20
N PRO A 16 -0.32 -12.93 8.85
CA PRO A 16 0.46 -13.46 7.75
C PRO A 16 -0.06 -12.94 6.40
N LEU A 17 0.83 -12.87 5.40
CA LEU A 17 0.50 -12.55 4.00
C LEU A 17 0.63 -13.81 3.11
N PRO A 18 -0.22 -14.84 3.28
CA PRO A 18 -0.01 -16.14 2.66
C PRO A 18 -0.04 -16.10 1.13
N ILE A 19 -0.89 -15.25 0.53
CA ILE A 19 -1.02 -15.12 -0.92
C ILE A 19 0.25 -14.51 -1.52
N ALA A 20 0.70 -13.36 -1.01
CA ALA A 20 1.94 -12.72 -1.43
C ALA A 20 3.17 -13.63 -1.21
N ARG A 21 3.24 -14.31 -0.05
CA ARG A 21 4.31 -15.29 0.24
C ARG A 21 4.34 -16.42 -0.77
N LYS A 22 3.18 -16.96 -1.13
CA LYS A 22 3.08 -18.02 -2.15
C LYS A 22 3.53 -17.52 -3.53
N VAL A 23 3.09 -16.34 -3.94
CA VAL A 23 3.51 -15.72 -5.22
C VAL A 23 5.02 -15.57 -5.31
N VAL A 24 5.65 -15.06 -4.24
CA VAL A 24 7.11 -14.91 -4.16
C VAL A 24 7.81 -16.27 -4.18
N ALA A 25 7.33 -17.25 -3.40
CA ALA A 25 7.91 -18.59 -3.35
C ALA A 25 7.85 -19.31 -4.70
N GLU A 26 6.77 -19.08 -5.47
CA GLU A 26 6.57 -19.63 -6.81
C GLU A 26 7.25 -18.79 -7.91
N ARG A 27 7.97 -17.71 -7.55
CA ARG A 27 8.59 -16.76 -8.48
C ARG A 27 7.64 -16.18 -9.53
N LYS A 28 6.39 -15.97 -9.13
CA LYS A 28 5.39 -15.27 -9.94
C LYS A 28 5.49 -13.76 -9.74
N PRO A 29 5.04 -12.93 -10.70
CA PRO A 29 4.99 -11.49 -10.53
C PRO A 29 4.19 -11.10 -9.27
N LEU A 30 4.82 -10.33 -8.38
CA LEU A 30 4.21 -9.78 -7.18
C LEU A 30 3.58 -8.42 -7.53
N ARG A 31 2.26 -8.45 -7.80
CA ARG A 31 1.47 -7.24 -7.96
C ARG A 31 0.88 -6.77 -6.64
N ILE A 32 1.05 -5.49 -6.35
CA ILE A 32 0.58 -4.78 -5.16
C ILE A 32 -0.26 -3.58 -5.59
N ILE A 33 -1.43 -3.40 -4.99
CA ILE A 33 -2.17 -2.13 -5.08
C ILE A 33 -1.85 -1.29 -3.85
N ALA A 34 -1.43 -0.04 -4.05
CA ALA A 34 -1.38 0.95 -2.98
C ALA A 34 -2.65 1.81 -3.06
N LEU A 35 -3.62 1.54 -2.19
CA LEU A 35 -4.90 2.25 -2.12
C LEU A 35 -4.84 3.31 -1.02
N GLY A 36 -5.20 4.56 -1.34
CA GLY A 36 -5.16 5.62 -0.34
C GLY A 36 -5.61 6.97 -0.87
N SER A 37 -5.32 8.02 -0.10
CA SER A 37 -5.61 9.40 -0.49
C SER A 37 -4.37 10.14 -0.99
N SER A 38 -4.14 11.39 -0.56
CA SER A 38 -3.11 12.29 -1.09
C SER A 38 -1.68 11.78 -0.84
N SER A 39 -1.39 11.19 0.32
CA SER A 39 -0.06 10.64 0.61
C SER A 39 0.27 9.45 -0.31
N THR A 40 -0.75 8.66 -0.63
CA THR A 40 -0.63 7.56 -1.59
C THR A 40 -0.49 8.07 -3.01
N SER A 41 -1.25 9.10 -3.39
CA SER A 41 -1.11 9.73 -4.71
C SER A 41 0.24 10.40 -4.93
N GLY A 42 1.03 10.60 -3.87
CA GLY A 42 2.35 11.22 -3.90
C GLY A 42 2.34 12.73 -3.64
N TYR A 43 1.24 13.27 -3.11
CA TYR A 43 1.18 14.69 -2.73
C TYR A 43 2.28 15.03 -1.72
N GLY A 44 3.00 16.12 -1.97
CA GLY A 44 4.14 16.56 -1.16
C GLY A 44 5.48 15.92 -1.54
N ALA A 45 5.51 14.92 -2.42
CA ALA A 45 6.77 14.42 -2.97
C ALA A 45 7.32 15.42 -4.00
N SER A 46 8.60 15.78 -3.89
CA SER A 46 9.27 16.68 -4.85
C SER A 46 9.42 16.06 -6.25
N ASN A 47 9.30 14.73 -6.36
CA ASN A 47 9.29 13.98 -7.60
C ASN A 47 8.41 12.73 -7.42
N PRO A 48 7.60 12.31 -8.42
CA PRO A 48 6.84 11.06 -8.35
C PRO A 48 7.68 9.81 -8.03
N ALA A 49 8.97 9.83 -8.36
CA ALA A 49 9.91 8.78 -7.99
C ALA A 49 10.06 8.62 -6.47
N PHE A 50 9.86 9.70 -5.70
CA PHE A 50 9.97 9.72 -4.24
C PHE A 50 8.65 9.45 -3.51
N ALA A 51 7.54 9.32 -4.23
CA ALA A 51 6.28 8.87 -3.62
C ALA A 51 6.46 7.46 -3.04
N TYR A 52 5.82 7.18 -1.89
CA TYR A 52 6.05 5.92 -1.20
C TYR A 52 5.70 4.67 -2.03
N PRO A 53 4.66 4.63 -2.90
CA PRO A 53 4.41 3.43 -3.71
C PRO A 53 5.56 3.14 -4.68
N THR A 54 6.18 4.19 -5.23
CA THR A 54 7.36 4.06 -6.08
C THR A 54 8.58 3.58 -5.28
N GLN A 55 8.80 4.15 -4.10
CA GLN A 55 9.88 3.72 -3.20
C GLN A 55 9.68 2.29 -2.69
N LEU A 56 8.43 1.87 -2.46
CA LEU A 56 8.07 0.50 -2.10
C LEU A 56 8.47 -0.48 -3.21
N ARG A 57 8.14 -0.18 -4.47
CA ARG A 57 8.57 -0.98 -5.62
C ARG A 57 10.10 -1.14 -5.64
N ILE A 58 10.82 -0.02 -5.59
CA ILE A 58 12.30 0.00 -5.61
C ILE A 58 12.90 -0.80 -4.44
N GLY A 59 12.31 -0.68 -3.25
CA GLY A 59 12.74 -1.42 -2.07
C GLY A 59 12.53 -2.92 -2.21
N LEU A 60 11.37 -3.33 -2.73
CA LEU A 60 11.03 -4.73 -2.95
C LEU A 60 11.86 -5.38 -4.06
N GLU A 61 12.12 -4.67 -5.17
CA GLU A 61 13.02 -5.14 -6.23
C GLU A 61 14.42 -5.45 -5.71
N LYS A 62 14.94 -4.62 -4.79
CA LYS A 62 16.23 -4.84 -4.13
C LYS A 62 16.18 -6.00 -3.14
N ALA A 63 15.09 -6.14 -2.39
CA ALA A 63 14.94 -7.16 -1.36
C ALA A 63 14.62 -8.54 -1.92
N LEU A 64 14.00 -8.62 -3.10
CA LEU A 64 13.49 -9.84 -3.72
C LEU A 64 14.07 -10.00 -5.15
N PRO A 65 15.39 -10.21 -5.29
CA PRO A 65 16.01 -10.32 -6.61
C PRO A 65 15.43 -11.49 -7.40
N GLY A 66 15.08 -11.23 -8.66
CA GLY A 66 14.51 -12.21 -9.58
C GLY A 66 12.99 -12.38 -9.48
N ILE A 67 12.31 -11.58 -8.67
CA ILE A 67 10.85 -11.45 -8.65
C ILE A 67 10.46 -10.20 -9.43
N ASP A 68 9.51 -10.32 -10.35
CA ASP A 68 8.90 -9.16 -11.01
C ASP A 68 7.96 -8.44 -10.03
N ILE A 69 8.18 -7.15 -9.81
CA ILE A 69 7.46 -6.36 -8.81
C ILE A 69 6.67 -5.25 -9.51
N ASP A 70 5.35 -5.25 -9.32
CA ASP A 70 4.46 -4.21 -9.82
C ASP A 70 3.73 -3.56 -8.63
N VAL A 71 3.85 -2.24 -8.50
CA VAL A 71 3.14 -1.47 -7.46
C VAL A 71 2.26 -0.43 -8.15
N ILE A 72 0.97 -0.67 -8.12
CA ILE A 72 -0.02 0.18 -8.77
C ILE A 72 -0.49 1.22 -7.76
N ASN A 73 -0.15 2.48 -8.03
CA ASN A 73 -0.61 3.60 -7.22
C ASN A 73 -2.09 3.91 -7.52
N ARG A 74 -2.94 3.68 -6.55
CA ARG A 74 -4.37 4.00 -6.56
C ARG A 74 -4.70 5.05 -5.50
N GLY A 75 -3.85 6.05 -5.35
CA GLY A 75 -4.08 7.22 -4.51
C GLY A 75 -4.99 8.25 -5.17
N ILE A 76 -6.08 8.65 -4.50
CA ILE A 76 -6.95 9.75 -4.94
C ILE A 76 -7.10 10.76 -3.81
N GLY A 77 -6.55 11.96 -4.01
CA GLY A 77 -6.54 13.01 -2.99
C GLY A 77 -7.94 13.32 -2.45
N GLY A 78 -8.02 13.51 -1.13
CA GLY A 78 -9.28 13.87 -0.45
C GLY A 78 -10.24 12.72 -0.14
N GLN A 79 -10.03 11.50 -0.65
CA GLN A 79 -10.91 10.36 -0.34
C GLN A 79 -10.81 9.91 1.13
N ASP A 80 -11.95 9.53 1.71
CA ASP A 80 -12.02 8.82 2.98
C ASP A 80 -12.15 7.29 2.82
N VAL A 81 -12.38 6.59 3.93
CA VAL A 81 -12.41 5.12 3.98
C VAL A 81 -13.58 4.53 3.20
N GLU A 82 -14.76 5.14 3.26
CA GLU A 82 -15.94 4.65 2.54
C GLU A 82 -15.76 4.81 1.03
N GLU A 83 -15.23 5.97 0.60
CA GLU A 83 -14.92 6.24 -0.82
C GLU A 83 -13.86 5.27 -1.38
N MET A 84 -12.84 4.95 -0.57
CA MET A 84 -11.82 3.96 -0.95
C MET A 84 -12.37 2.54 -1.00
N ALA A 85 -13.17 2.14 -0.01
CA ALA A 85 -13.78 0.81 0.04
C ALA A 85 -14.72 0.56 -1.14
N ALA A 86 -15.49 1.57 -1.55
CA ALA A 86 -16.44 1.49 -2.66
C ALA A 86 -15.79 1.09 -4.00
N ARG A 87 -14.54 1.49 -4.24
CA ARG A 87 -13.81 1.15 -5.48
C ARG A 87 -12.83 -0.02 -5.36
N MET A 88 -12.54 -0.50 -4.16
CA MET A 88 -11.59 -1.60 -3.92
C MET A 88 -11.86 -2.82 -4.82
N ARG A 89 -13.13 -3.23 -4.94
CA ARG A 89 -13.52 -4.38 -5.77
C ARG A 89 -13.17 -4.16 -7.24
N THR A 90 -13.51 -3.01 -7.80
CA THR A 90 -13.21 -2.66 -9.18
C THR A 90 -11.70 -2.62 -9.42
N GLU A 91 -10.95 -1.99 -8.50
CA GLU A 91 -9.48 -1.92 -8.59
C GLU A 91 -8.85 -3.32 -8.65
N MET A 92 -9.36 -4.25 -7.82
CA MET A 92 -8.90 -5.65 -7.81
C MET A 92 -9.32 -6.45 -9.05
N GLN A 93 -10.48 -6.14 -9.64
CA GLN A 93 -10.95 -6.81 -10.86
C GLN A 93 -10.09 -6.40 -12.06
N ASP A 94 -9.84 -5.10 -12.19
CA ASP A 94 -9.01 -4.54 -13.27
C ASP A 94 -7.54 -4.90 -13.08
N ASN A 95 -7.10 -5.04 -11.82
CA ASN A 95 -5.72 -5.29 -11.46
C ASN A 95 -5.65 -6.41 -10.41
N PRO A 96 -5.69 -7.70 -10.82
CA PRO A 96 -5.64 -8.82 -9.89
C PRO A 96 -4.30 -8.82 -9.14
N ALA A 97 -4.34 -8.31 -7.91
CA ALA A 97 -3.19 -8.12 -7.04
C ALA A 97 -3.15 -9.19 -5.95
N SER A 98 -1.93 -9.53 -5.54
CA SER A 98 -1.66 -10.51 -4.48
C SER A 98 -1.57 -9.87 -3.08
N LEU A 99 -1.53 -8.54 -3.03
CA LEU A 99 -1.46 -7.72 -1.84
C LEU A 99 -2.10 -6.36 -2.11
N VAL A 100 -2.83 -5.83 -1.14
CA VAL A 100 -3.28 -4.44 -1.10
C VAL A 100 -2.69 -3.78 0.14
N VAL A 101 -2.05 -2.63 -0.04
CA VAL A 101 -1.65 -1.73 1.03
C VAL A 101 -2.70 -0.63 1.09
N TRP A 102 -3.53 -0.62 2.12
CA TRP A 102 -4.62 0.35 2.28
C TRP A 102 -4.24 1.41 3.32
N GLN A 103 -4.07 2.65 2.87
CA GLN A 103 -3.79 3.80 3.73
C GLN A 103 -5.07 4.56 4.05
N THR A 104 -5.46 4.55 5.33
CA THR A 104 -6.65 5.20 5.88
C THR A 104 -6.28 6.23 6.96
N GLY A 105 -7.28 6.86 7.59
CA GLY A 105 -7.10 7.60 8.83
C GLY A 105 -7.24 9.11 8.72
N THR A 106 -6.33 9.80 8.01
CA THR A 106 -6.24 11.27 8.10
C THR A 106 -7.52 11.99 7.68
N ASN A 107 -8.09 11.65 6.52
CA ASN A 107 -9.30 12.31 6.04
C ASN A 107 -10.53 11.95 6.87
N ALA A 108 -10.63 10.70 7.33
CA ALA A 108 -11.72 10.26 8.19
C ALA A 108 -11.68 10.96 9.56
N ALA A 109 -10.48 11.15 10.13
CA ALA A 109 -10.31 11.90 11.37
C ALA A 109 -10.68 13.39 11.22
N ILE A 110 -10.23 14.03 10.15
CA ILE A 110 -10.60 15.43 9.83
C ILE A 110 -12.11 15.59 9.65
N ARG A 111 -12.78 14.56 9.09
CA ARG A 111 -14.23 14.53 8.87
C ARG A 111 -15.04 14.06 10.10
N HIS A 112 -14.40 13.84 11.24
CA HIS A 112 -15.05 13.32 12.46
C HIS A 112 -15.84 12.02 12.23
N MET A 113 -15.29 11.11 11.41
CA MET A 113 -15.90 9.82 11.12
C MET A 113 -16.00 8.98 12.41
N PRO A 114 -17.17 8.39 12.72
CA PRO A 114 -17.34 7.47 13.83
C PRO A 114 -16.41 6.24 13.73
N LEU A 115 -15.90 5.74 14.86
CA LEU A 115 -14.93 4.63 14.89
C LEU A 115 -15.54 3.29 14.43
N ASP A 116 -16.84 3.09 14.62
CA ASP A 116 -17.60 1.92 14.15
C ASP A 116 -17.62 1.80 12.62
N LYS A 117 -17.15 2.82 11.89
CA LYS A 117 -16.93 2.75 10.44
C LYS A 117 -15.65 2.03 10.03
N PHE A 118 -14.81 1.65 10.98
CA PHE A 118 -13.54 0.95 10.75
C PHE A 118 -13.54 -0.51 11.20
N ASP A 119 -14.61 -0.96 11.88
CA ASP A 119 -14.83 -2.35 12.28
C ASP A 119 -15.33 -3.21 11.11
#